data_AF-A0A1H0XJ26-F1
#
_entry.id   AF-A0A1H0XJ26-F1
#
_cell.length_a   1.000
_cell.length_b   1.000
_cell.length_c   1.000
_cell.angle_alpha   90.00
_cell.angle_beta   90.00
_cell.angle_gamma   90.00
#
_symmetry.space_group_name_H-M   'P 1'
#
loop_
_entity.id
_entity.type
_entity.pdbx_description
1 polymer ?
#
loop_
_entity_poly.entity_id
_entity_poly.type
_entity_poly.pdbx_seq_one_letter_code
_entity_poly.pdbx_strand_id
1 'polypeptide(L)'
;MSKDNNAKELIHELYNYLIKRSNTSTSLLDITDVLLQVYTKIETVDNPEALVNRLVNYIYSVGFKGRINLTPAEERLLTELGVIGQKAGLNGLYKADFSDKSQFYSYFDNNKMPRR
;
A
#
# COMPACT_ATOMS: atom_id res chain seq x y z
N MET A 1 -8.41 1.32 21.16
CA MET A 1 -7.71 0.83 19.95
C MET A 1 -6.76 1.93 19.48
N SER A 2 -5.44 1.67 19.50
CA SER A 2 -4.44 2.55 18.89
C SER A 2 -4.70 2.64 17.37
N LYS A 3 -4.45 3.81 16.77
CA LYS A 3 -4.75 4.08 15.36
C LYS A 3 -3.92 3.21 14.39
N ASP A 4 -2.77 2.72 14.84
CA ASP A 4 -1.85 1.88 14.05
C ASP A 4 -2.43 0.49 13.77
N ASN A 5 -3.20 -0.06 14.72
CA ASN A 5 -3.87 -1.35 14.56
C ASN A 5 -4.87 -1.32 13.39
N ASN A 6 -5.50 -0.16 13.15
CA ASN A 6 -6.47 -0.03 12.07
C ASN A 6 -5.82 -0.08 10.68
N ALA A 7 -4.65 0.56 10.49
CA ALA A 7 -3.98 0.56 9.19
C ALA A 7 -3.53 -0.85 8.78
N LYS A 8 -2.96 -1.60 9.73
CA LYS A 8 -2.46 -2.96 9.48
C LYS A 8 -3.58 -3.92 9.11
N GLU A 9 -4.73 -3.84 9.79
CA GLU A 9 -5.92 -4.63 9.50
C GLU A 9 -6.48 -4.32 8.10
N LEU A 10 -6.63 -3.03 7.76
CA LEU A 10 -7.10 -2.61 6.43
C LEU A 10 -6.17 -3.08 5.30
N ILE A 11 -4.84 -3.00 5.50
CA ILE A 11 -3.86 -3.51 4.53
C ILE A 11 -4.00 -5.03 4.37
N HIS A 12 -4.14 -5.76 5.47
CA HIS A 12 -4.29 -7.21 5.46
C HIS A 12 -5.56 -7.64 4.72
N GLU A 13 -6.68 -6.98 4.97
CA GLU A 13 -7.94 -7.24 4.27
C GLU A 13 -7.82 -6.95 2.77
N LEU A 14 -7.30 -5.76 2.41
CA LEU A 14 -7.13 -5.39 1.00
C LEU A 14 -6.20 -6.35 0.26
N TYR A 15 -5.08 -6.75 0.88
CA TYR A 15 -4.19 -7.77 0.34
C TYR A 15 -4.93 -9.09 0.09
N ASN A 16 -5.71 -9.57 1.06
CA ASN A 16 -6.45 -10.82 0.96
C ASN A 16 -7.54 -10.79 -0.11
N TYR A 17 -8.17 -9.64 -0.37
CA TYR A 17 -9.06 -9.48 -1.51
C TYR A 17 -8.31 -9.59 -2.83
N LEU A 18 -7.21 -8.83 -2.98
CA LEU A 18 -6.49 -8.73 -4.23
C LEU A 18 -5.72 -10.00 -4.61
N ILE A 19 -5.11 -10.70 -3.65
CA ILE A 19 -4.32 -11.91 -3.92
C ILE A 19 -5.18 -13.10 -4.37
N LYS A 20 -6.48 -13.10 -4.05
CA LYS A 20 -7.43 -14.16 -4.45
C LYS A 20 -7.94 -14.01 -5.88
N ARG A 21 -7.66 -12.88 -6.54
CA ARG A 21 -8.09 -12.65 -7.92
C ARG A 21 -7.33 -13.59 -8.86
N SER A 22 -8.05 -14.20 -9.79
CA SER A 22 -7.46 -15.10 -10.80
C SER A 22 -6.61 -14.38 -11.84
N ASN A 23 -6.80 -13.07 -12.00
CA ASN A 23 -6.05 -12.25 -12.96
C ASN A 23 -4.74 -11.75 -12.34
N THR A 24 -3.63 -12.40 -12.64
CA THR A 24 -2.28 -12.04 -12.17
C THR A 24 -1.58 -11.07 -13.12
N SER A 25 -2.16 -9.89 -13.36
CA SER A 25 -1.46 -8.83 -14.10
C SER A 25 -0.23 -8.33 -13.33
N THR A 26 0.82 -7.88 -14.02
CA THR A 26 2.02 -7.33 -13.39
C THR A 26 1.68 -6.22 -12.39
N SER A 27 0.74 -5.34 -12.74
CA SER A 27 0.27 -4.28 -11.85
C SER A 27 -0.41 -4.80 -10.58
N LEU A 28 -1.22 -5.86 -10.67
CA LEU A 28 -1.87 -6.43 -9.49
C LEU A 28 -0.84 -7.11 -8.58
N LEU A 29 0.08 -7.85 -9.19
CA LEU A 29 1.22 -8.48 -8.54
C LEU A 29 2.11 -7.46 -7.82
N ASP A 30 2.36 -6.33 -8.45
CA ASP A 30 3.12 -5.24 -7.87
C ASP A 30 2.41 -4.56 -6.69
N ILE A 31 1.08 -4.38 -6.78
CA ILE A 31 0.27 -3.88 -5.68
C ILE A 31 0.27 -4.84 -4.50
N THR A 32 0.07 -6.14 -4.73
CA THR A 32 0.03 -7.12 -3.62
C THR A 32 1.38 -7.27 -2.93
N ASP A 33 2.48 -7.19 -3.67
CA ASP A 33 3.82 -7.17 -3.08
C ASP A 33 4.05 -5.95 -2.19
N VAL A 34 3.63 -4.76 -2.63
CA VAL A 34 3.76 -3.54 -1.84
C VAL A 34 2.85 -3.57 -0.61
N LEU A 35 1.62 -4.07 -0.74
CA LEU A 35 0.72 -4.29 0.41
C LEU A 35 1.37 -5.21 1.45
N LEU A 36 1.93 -6.34 1.03
CA LEU A 36 2.64 -7.25 1.91
C LEU A 36 3.86 -6.58 2.56
N GLN A 37 4.64 -5.82 1.78
CA GLN A 37 5.81 -5.12 2.30
C GLN A 37 5.43 -4.10 3.38
N VAL A 38 4.40 -3.30 3.14
CA VAL A 38 3.94 -2.30 4.11
C VAL A 38 3.37 -2.99 5.35
N TYR A 39 2.61 -4.08 5.19
CA TYR A 39 2.10 -4.88 6.32
C TYR A 39 3.22 -5.33 7.27
N THR A 40 4.36 -5.75 6.73
CA THR A 40 5.50 -6.20 7.56
C THR A 40 6.22 -5.08 8.33
N LYS A 41 5.99 -3.82 7.94
CA LYS A 41 6.73 -2.66 8.45
C LYS A 41 5.90 -1.69 9.26
N ILE A 42 4.59 -1.68 9.07
CA ILE A 42 3.72 -0.58 9.53
C ILE A 42 3.77 -0.36 11.05
N GLU A 43 4.08 -1.38 11.83
CA GLU A 43 4.21 -1.28 13.29
C GLU A 43 5.62 -0.86 13.78
N THR A 44 6.62 -0.85 12.91
CA THR A 44 8.02 -0.59 13.29
C THR A 44 8.59 0.71 12.74
N VAL A 45 7.86 1.39 11.86
CA VAL A 45 8.28 2.68 11.30
C VAL A 45 7.86 3.84 12.18
N ASP A 46 8.71 4.88 12.27
CA ASP A 46 8.44 6.06 13.09
C ASP A 46 7.21 6.88 12.63
N ASN A 47 6.86 6.80 11.34
CA ASN A 47 5.75 7.53 10.75
C ASN A 47 4.91 6.59 9.86
N PRO A 48 4.00 5.80 10.46
CA PRO A 48 3.16 4.86 9.74
C PRO A 48 2.21 5.56 8.76
N GLU A 49 1.69 6.74 9.08
CA GLU A 49 0.80 7.48 8.19
C GLU A 49 1.50 7.88 6.89
N ALA A 50 2.76 8.29 6.94
CA ALA A 50 3.55 8.61 5.75
C ALA A 50 3.78 7.38 4.86
N LEU A 51 3.95 6.19 5.46
CA LEU A 51 4.05 4.93 4.73
C LEU A 51 2.72 4.56 4.06
N VAL A 52 1.60 4.73 4.77
CA VAL A 52 0.24 4.51 4.23
C VAL A 52 -0.07 5.49 3.09
N ASN A 53 0.30 6.76 3.22
CA ASN A 53 0.09 7.74 2.17
C ASN A 53 0.81 7.34 0.87
N ARG A 54 2.07 6.90 0.97
CA ARG A 54 2.83 6.38 -0.17
C ARG A 54 2.17 5.14 -0.77
N LEU A 55 1.73 4.20 0.06
CA LEU A 55 1.01 3.00 -0.37
C LEU A 55 -0.23 3.35 -1.19
N VAL A 56 -1.08 4.25 -0.68
CA VAL A 56 -2.33 4.64 -1.35
C VAL A 56 -2.04 5.30 -2.70
N ASN A 57 -1.11 6.24 -2.76
CA ASN A 57 -0.73 6.90 -4.02
C ASN A 57 -0.13 5.90 -5.02
N TYR A 58 0.63 4.93 -4.55
CA TYR A 58 1.17 3.85 -5.37
C TYR A 58 0.07 2.97 -5.97
N ILE A 59 -0.90 2.56 -5.15
CA ILE A 59 -2.05 1.77 -5.61
C ILE A 59 -2.86 2.53 -6.65
N TYR A 60 -3.10 3.84 -6.47
CA TYR A 60 -3.79 4.64 -7.48
C TYR A 60 -2.98 4.73 -8.79
N SER A 61 -1.68 4.96 -8.72
CA SER A 61 -0.81 5.07 -9.89
C SER A 61 -0.74 3.76 -10.69
N VAL A 62 -0.39 2.67 -10.01
CA VAL A 62 -0.22 1.35 -10.63
C VAL A 62 -1.56 0.74 -11.02
N GLY A 63 -2.60 0.94 -10.22
CA GLY A 63 -3.96 0.51 -10.50
C GLY A 63 -4.53 1.17 -11.76
N PHE A 64 -4.34 2.48 -11.91
CA PHE A 64 -4.74 3.21 -13.10
C PHE A 64 -4.00 2.72 -14.35
N LYS A 65 -2.66 2.63 -14.28
CA LYS A 65 -1.82 2.12 -15.40
C LYS A 65 -2.21 0.69 -15.81
N GLY A 66 -2.49 -0.16 -14.83
CA GLY A 66 -2.87 -1.56 -15.01
C GLY A 66 -4.34 -1.81 -15.34
N ARG A 67 -5.17 -0.74 -15.40
CA ARG A 67 -6.63 -0.82 -15.57
C ARG A 67 -7.29 -1.78 -14.57
N ILE A 68 -6.84 -1.72 -13.31
CA ILE A 68 -7.37 -2.56 -12.23
C ILE A 68 -8.67 -1.94 -11.74
N ASN A 69 -9.77 -2.64 -11.98
CA ASN A 69 -11.06 -2.28 -11.41
C ASN A 69 -11.16 -2.83 -9.99
N LEU A 70 -11.34 -1.94 -9.02
CA LEU A 70 -11.63 -2.30 -7.64
C LEU A 70 -13.14 -2.53 -7.49
N THR A 71 -13.50 -3.48 -6.65
CA THR A 71 -14.86 -3.68 -6.18
C THR A 71 -15.19 -2.62 -5.13
N PRO A 72 -16.48 -2.36 -4.86
CA PRO A 72 -16.87 -1.39 -3.83
C PRO A 72 -16.25 -1.67 -2.44
N ALA A 73 -16.02 -2.96 -2.11
CA ALA A 73 -15.37 -3.33 -0.86
C ALA A 73 -13.89 -2.93 -0.83
N GLU A 74 -13.14 -3.19 -1.91
CA GLU A 74 -11.72 -2.80 -1.99
C GLU A 74 -11.55 -1.28 -2.08
N GLU A 75 -12.43 -0.58 -2.79
CA GLU A 75 -12.44 0.88 -2.84
C GLU A 75 -12.68 1.49 -1.46
N ARG A 76 -13.58 0.91 -0.66
CA ARG A 76 -13.82 1.34 0.71
C ARG A 76 -12.56 1.19 1.56
N LEU A 77 -11.91 0.02 1.53
CA LEU A 77 -10.66 -0.22 2.26
C LEU A 77 -9.57 0.78 1.84
N LEU A 78 -9.41 1.01 0.53
CA LEU A 78 -8.43 1.97 0.01
C LEU A 78 -8.75 3.41 0.45
N THR A 79 -10.03 3.78 0.50
CA THR A 79 -10.49 5.09 0.98
C THR A 79 -10.19 5.28 2.46
N GLU A 80 -10.46 4.27 3.30
CA GLU A 80 -10.15 4.31 4.73
C GLU A 80 -8.64 4.43 4.99
N LEU A 81 -7.81 3.72 4.20
CA LEU A 81 -6.36 3.91 4.19
C LEU A 81 -5.97 5.33 3.77
N GLY A 82 -6.64 5.91 2.77
CA GLY A 82 -6.45 7.28 2.34
C GLY A 82 -6.67 8.30 3.47
N VAL A 83 -7.71 8.11 4.29
CA VAL A 83 -7.98 8.97 5.46
C VAL A 83 -6.85 8.87 6.50
N ILE A 84 -6.26 7.70 6.68
CA ILE A 84 -5.09 7.52 7.56
C ILE A 84 -3.88 8.23 6.94
N GLY A 85 -3.59 8.02 5.66
CA GLY A 85 -2.46 8.62 4.95
C GLY A 85 -2.51 10.15 4.89
N GLN A 86 -3.70 10.75 4.76
CA GLN A 86 -3.86 12.21 4.73
C GLN A 86 -3.38 12.90 6.01
N LYS A 87 -3.35 12.22 7.16
CA LYS A 87 -2.78 12.77 8.40
C LYS A 87 -1.28 13.05 8.26
N ALA A 88 -0.57 12.31 7.40
CA ALA A 88 0.82 12.60 7.06
C ALA A 88 0.98 13.87 6.22
N GLY A 89 -0.06 14.25 5.45
CA GLY A 89 -0.08 15.45 4.62
C GLY A 89 -0.03 16.76 5.41
N LEU A 90 -0.42 16.73 6.69
CA LEU A 90 -0.28 17.88 7.60
C LEU A 90 1.17 18.11 8.05
N ASN A 91 2.07 17.14 7.87
CA ASN A 91 3.45 17.14 8.40
C ASN A 91 4.56 17.25 7.33
N GLY A 92 4.24 17.57 6.08
CA GLY A 92 5.22 18.09 5.11
C GLY A 92 5.71 17.16 3.99
N LEU A 93 5.89 17.79 2.83
CA LEU A 93 6.51 17.34 1.57
C LEU A 93 6.06 16.01 0.96
N TYR A 94 5.39 16.07 -0.20
CA TYR A 94 5.34 14.91 -1.10
C TYR A 94 5.50 15.30 -2.58
N LYS A 95 6.73 15.14 -3.08
CA LYS A 95 7.11 15.07 -4.50
C LYS A 95 7.90 13.77 -4.73
N ALA A 96 7.30 12.63 -4.43
CA ALA A 96 7.89 11.32 -4.74
C ALA A 96 7.29 10.78 -6.04
N ASP A 97 8.07 10.03 -6.80
CA ASP A 97 7.53 9.20 -7.88
C ASP A 97 6.74 8.06 -7.25
N PHE A 98 5.41 8.16 -7.26
CA PHE A 98 4.52 7.16 -6.68
C PHE A 98 4.34 5.92 -7.56
N SER A 99 5.03 5.81 -8.69
CA SER A 99 4.92 4.64 -9.56
C SER A 99 6.01 3.59 -9.33
N ASP A 100 7.09 3.93 -8.60
CA ASP A 100 8.21 3.03 -8.36
C ASP A 100 8.03 2.21 -7.08
N LYS A 101 7.93 0.88 -7.23
CA LYS A 101 7.82 -0.08 -6.14
C LYS A 101 9.04 -0.14 -5.23
N SER A 102 10.22 0.18 -5.75
CA SER A 102 11.48 0.09 -5.02
C SER A 102 11.49 0.95 -3.74
N GLN A 103 10.69 2.03 -3.71
CA GLN A 103 10.56 2.95 -2.57
C GLN A 103 10.05 2.30 -1.27
N PHE A 104 9.44 1.10 -1.35
CA PHE A 104 8.95 0.35 -0.20
C PHE A 104 9.96 -0.65 0.35
N TYR A 105 11.08 -0.86 -0.36
CA TYR A 105 12.09 -1.85 -0.01
C TYR A 105 13.42 -1.18 0.35
N SER A 106 14.14 -1.81 1.28
CA SER A 106 15.46 -1.46 1.76
C SER A 106 16.33 -2.73 1.75
N TYR A 107 17.64 -2.53 1.63
CA TYR A 107 18.60 -3.63 1.70
C TYR A 107 18.46 -4.46 2.99
N PHE A 108 18.10 -3.80 4.10
CA PHE A 108 17.98 -4.40 5.44
C PHE A 108 16.62 -5.05 5.72
N ASP A 109 15.67 -5.01 4.78
CA ASP A 109 14.36 -5.63 5.00
C ASP A 109 14.45 -7.15 5.00
N ASN A 110 13.67 -7.80 5.87
CA ASN A 110 13.53 -9.26 5.87
C ASN A 110 12.78 -9.74 4.62
N ASN A 111 11.71 -9.04 4.23
CA ASN A 111 10.99 -9.32 2.99
C ASN A 111 11.67 -8.60 1.81
N LYS A 112 12.20 -9.37 0.86
CA LYS A 112 12.95 -8.86 -0.29
C LYS A 112 12.02 -8.54 -1.45
N MET A 113 12.39 -7.54 -2.26
CA MET A 113 11.63 -7.17 -3.45
C MET A 113 11.60 -8.33 -4.45
N PRO A 114 10.41 -8.82 -4.86
CA PRO A 114 10.30 -9.81 -5.91
C PRO A 114 10.81 -9.26 -7.25
N ARG A 115 11.60 -10.07 -7.98
CA ARG A 115 12.12 -9.76 -9.32
C ARG A 115 11.28 -10.52 -10.34
N ARG A 116 10.36 -9.83 -11.01
CA ARG A 116 9.46 -10.38 -12.02
C ARG A 116 9.14 -9.35 -13.08
#